data_AF-A0A377ND04-F1
#
_entry.id   AF-A0A377ND04-F1
#
_cell.length_a   1.000
_cell.length_b   1.000
_cell.length_c   1.000
_cell.angle_alpha   90.00
_cell.angle_beta   90.00
_cell.angle_gamma   90.00
#
_symmetry.space_group_name_H-M   'P 1'
#
loop_
_entity.id
_entity.type
_entity.pdbx_description
1 polymer ?
#
loop_
_entity_poly.entity_id
_entity_poly.type
_entity_poly.pdbx_seq_one_letter_code
_entity_poly.pdbx_strand_id
1 'polypeptide(L)'
;MVTTLSGGNGAGKSTTMAAFVTALIPDLTLLHFRNTTEAGATSGSRDKGLHGKLRAGVCYSTLDVVNSRHQRVIVGVRLQQVAGRDRKVDIKPFTIQGLPTAIQPTEILTQTVGDRQARVLSLQELKDSVEAMEGVQFKQFNSITDYHSLMFDLGVIPRRLRTASDRSKFYRLIEASLYGGISSAITRSLRDYLLPENSGVRKAFQDMEAALRENRMTLEAIRVTQSDRDLFKHLISEATSYVAADYMRHANERRIHLDGALVLRNDLLTSRKQLSSEQYRHVEMARELAEQSGSQSDLETDYQAASDHLSLVQTAMRQQEKIERYESDLEELTYRLEEQNEVVAEASELHAEHEARAEAAEIEVDELKSQLADYQQALDVQQTRAIQYQQALHALERARELCQIPDLSSQNSEEWLETFQSKEQEATDILLMLEQKMSVADAAHSQFENAYQLVVKIAGEVSRSEAWQTARELLRDWSSQQHQAERVEPLRMRLSELEGRLREQQDAERQLQEFCKRSGQDVHPEDLDELQRELEVQIEELSGVVSQAGERRMEMRQELERVQARIRELTARAPVWLGGARCVEPTERAEQRAAGK
;
A
#
# COMPACT_ATOMS: atom_id res chain seq x y z
N MET A 1 113.09 37.30 -63.11
CA MET A 1 114.39 37.59 -62.47
C MET A 1 114.69 36.45 -61.51
N VAL A 2 115.94 35.95 -61.48
CA VAL A 2 116.40 34.95 -60.50
C VAL A 2 117.37 35.66 -59.57
N THR A 3 117.15 35.60 -58.26
CA THR A 3 118.02 36.22 -57.26
C THR A 3 118.88 35.13 -56.62
N THR A 4 120.20 35.19 -56.80
CA THR A 4 121.15 34.23 -56.21
C THR A 4 121.81 34.83 -54.97
N LEU A 5 121.82 34.08 -53.87
CA LEU A 5 122.58 34.44 -52.66
C LEU A 5 124.01 33.88 -52.78
N SER A 6 124.96 34.70 -53.21
CA SER A 6 126.38 34.33 -53.32
C SER A 6 127.16 34.62 -52.04
N GLY A 7 128.00 33.69 -51.61
CA GLY A 7 128.85 33.81 -50.42
C GLY A 7 129.46 32.47 -50.01
N GLY A 8 130.55 32.49 -49.23
CA GLY A 8 131.21 31.29 -48.72
C GLY A 8 130.37 30.46 -47.74
N ASN A 9 130.89 29.30 -47.31
CA ASN A 9 130.26 28.49 -46.28
C ASN A 9 130.20 29.28 -44.95
N GLY A 10 129.03 29.34 -44.32
CA GLY A 10 128.83 30.10 -43.09
C GLY A 10 128.53 31.61 -43.27
N ALA A 11 128.48 32.12 -44.51
CA ALA A 11 128.21 33.55 -44.78
C ALA A 11 126.77 34.02 -44.46
N GLY A 12 125.91 33.15 -43.90
CA GLY A 12 124.53 33.50 -43.51
C GLY A 12 123.45 33.25 -44.57
N LYS A 13 123.76 32.64 -45.72
CA LYS A 13 122.79 32.33 -46.79
C LYS A 13 121.56 31.57 -46.27
N SER A 14 121.79 30.50 -45.50
CA SER A 14 120.72 29.69 -44.90
C SER A 14 119.96 30.43 -43.79
N THR A 15 120.55 31.47 -43.21
CA THR A 15 119.89 32.35 -42.23
C THR A 15 118.93 33.30 -42.93
N THR A 16 119.31 33.84 -44.09
CA THR A 16 118.41 34.67 -44.93
C THR A 16 117.20 33.88 -45.39
N MET A 17 117.39 32.64 -45.87
CA MET A 17 116.26 31.78 -46.24
C MET A 17 115.40 31.37 -45.04
N ALA A 18 116.02 31.16 -43.88
CA ALA A 18 115.26 30.89 -42.65
C ALA A 18 114.40 32.08 -42.25
N ALA A 19 114.94 33.31 -42.32
CA ALA A 19 114.18 34.53 -42.09
C ALA A 19 112.98 34.62 -43.04
N PHE A 20 113.21 34.41 -44.35
CA PHE A 20 112.14 34.38 -45.35
C PHE A 20 111.01 33.40 -45.00
N VAL A 21 111.34 32.15 -44.65
CA VAL A 21 110.32 31.16 -44.25
C VAL A 21 109.63 31.52 -42.94
N THR A 22 110.34 32.11 -41.97
CA THR A 22 109.72 32.53 -40.72
C THR A 22 108.70 33.65 -40.91
N ALA A 23 108.93 34.57 -41.85
CA ALA A 23 107.96 35.61 -42.19
C ALA A 23 106.76 35.04 -42.96
N LEU A 24 106.99 34.05 -43.82
CA LEU A 24 105.95 33.38 -44.61
C LEU A 24 105.04 32.48 -43.75
N ILE A 25 105.62 31.77 -42.77
CA ILE A 25 104.92 30.83 -41.89
C ILE A 25 105.41 31.03 -40.45
N PRO A 26 104.80 31.96 -39.68
CA PRO A 26 105.15 32.23 -38.29
C PRO A 26 104.62 31.17 -37.32
N ASP A 27 104.80 29.88 -37.63
CA ASP A 27 104.32 28.77 -36.81
C ASP A 27 105.49 28.01 -36.19
N LEU A 28 105.77 28.29 -34.90
CA LEU A 28 106.84 27.62 -34.16
C LEU A 28 106.67 26.10 -34.13
N THR A 29 105.46 25.55 -34.30
CA THR A 29 105.26 24.09 -34.30
C THR A 29 105.85 23.42 -35.54
N LEU A 30 105.95 24.15 -36.65
CA LEU A 30 106.41 23.65 -37.94
C LEU A 30 107.85 24.06 -38.26
N LEU A 31 108.26 25.25 -37.83
CA LEU A 31 109.60 25.79 -38.11
C LEU A 31 110.69 24.89 -37.49
N HIS A 32 111.46 24.25 -38.37
CA HIS A 32 112.59 23.42 -38.00
C HIS A 32 113.66 23.51 -39.08
N PHE A 33 114.76 24.20 -38.78
CA PHE A 33 115.85 24.41 -39.72
C PHE A 33 116.99 23.42 -39.44
N ARG A 34 117.00 22.32 -40.18
CA ARG A 34 118.08 21.32 -40.20
C ARG A 34 119.27 21.78 -41.03
N ASN A 35 120.44 21.24 -40.70
CA ASN A 35 121.60 21.31 -41.59
C ASN A 35 121.31 20.51 -42.87
N THR A 36 121.87 20.97 -44.00
CA THR A 36 121.61 20.38 -45.32
C THR A 36 122.04 18.92 -45.44
N THR A 37 123.01 18.47 -44.63
CA THR A 37 123.45 17.08 -44.54
C THR A 37 122.48 16.16 -43.79
N GLU A 38 121.53 16.72 -43.04
CA GLU A 38 120.53 16.00 -42.24
C GLU A 38 119.13 16.08 -42.88
N ALA A 39 119.06 16.39 -44.18
CA ALA A 39 117.81 16.41 -44.94
C ALA A 39 117.16 15.02 -44.93
N GLY A 40 116.16 14.83 -44.05
CA GLY A 40 115.40 13.58 -43.89
C GLY A 40 115.50 12.92 -42.51
N ALA A 41 116.35 13.41 -41.61
CA ALA A 41 116.45 12.86 -40.26
C ALA A 41 115.18 13.13 -39.43
N THR A 42 114.57 12.13 -38.81
CA THR A 42 113.38 12.27 -37.94
C THR A 42 113.70 12.73 -36.51
N SER A 43 114.94 13.12 -36.23
CA SER A 43 115.40 13.57 -34.92
C SER A 43 114.74 14.91 -34.54
N GLY A 44 113.75 14.84 -33.64
CA GLY A 44 113.16 16.00 -32.98
C GLY A 44 114.12 16.58 -31.94
N SER A 45 115.17 17.25 -32.39
CA SER A 45 116.06 17.99 -31.50
C SER A 45 115.31 19.11 -30.78
N ARG A 46 115.61 19.33 -29.49
CA ARG A 46 115.05 20.43 -28.69
C ARG A 46 115.37 21.80 -29.27
N ASP A 47 116.45 21.91 -30.05
CA ASP A 47 116.82 23.14 -30.73
C ASP A 47 116.18 23.19 -32.13
N LYS A 48 115.29 24.18 -32.34
CA LYS A 48 114.65 24.42 -33.65
C LYS A 48 115.56 25.15 -34.63
N GLY A 49 116.79 25.49 -34.23
CA GLY A 49 117.80 26.12 -35.07
C GLY A 49 117.52 27.60 -35.41
N LEU A 50 116.48 28.19 -34.82
CA LEU A 50 116.09 29.60 -35.02
C LEU A 50 116.68 30.52 -33.94
N HIS A 51 116.74 30.07 -32.68
CA HIS A 51 117.21 30.91 -31.55
C HIS A 51 118.64 31.41 -31.76
N GLY A 52 119.56 30.54 -32.17
CA GLY A 52 120.97 30.88 -32.41
C GLY A 52 121.22 31.73 -33.67
N LYS A 53 120.21 31.89 -34.54
CA LYS A 53 120.29 32.75 -35.73
C LYS A 53 119.94 34.20 -35.45
N LEU A 54 119.39 34.50 -34.26
CA LEU A 54 118.94 35.83 -33.85
C LEU A 54 119.96 36.48 -32.91
N ARG A 55 120.00 37.82 -32.91
CA ARG A 55 120.74 38.60 -31.90
C ARG A 55 119.84 38.89 -30.69
N ALA A 56 120.46 39.22 -29.56
CA ALA A 56 119.73 39.67 -28.38
C ALA A 56 119.00 40.99 -28.68
N GLY A 57 117.72 41.07 -28.32
CA GLY A 57 116.86 42.23 -28.60
C GLY A 57 115.73 41.95 -29.59
N VAL A 58 115.20 43.02 -30.20
CA VAL A 58 114.13 42.96 -31.19
C VAL A 58 114.74 42.69 -32.57
N CYS A 59 114.29 41.63 -33.23
CA CYS A 59 114.64 41.29 -34.60
C CYS A 59 113.39 41.32 -35.47
N TYR A 60 113.54 41.68 -36.75
CA TYR A 60 112.46 41.63 -37.73
C TYR A 60 112.82 40.75 -38.90
N SER A 61 111.81 40.07 -39.44
CA SER A 61 111.86 39.51 -40.77
C SER A 61 110.63 39.99 -41.55
N THR A 62 110.86 40.73 -42.63
CA THR A 62 109.82 41.38 -43.42
C THR A 62 109.96 41.00 -44.89
N LEU A 63 108.83 40.79 -45.54
CA LEU A 63 108.66 40.56 -46.96
C LEU A 63 107.98 41.79 -47.55
N ASP A 64 108.67 42.46 -48.47
CA ASP A 64 108.12 43.57 -49.25
C ASP A 64 107.55 43.00 -50.55
N VAL A 65 106.21 43.02 -50.67
CA VAL A 65 105.49 42.38 -51.78
C VAL A 65 104.60 43.41 -52.47
N VAL A 66 104.67 43.43 -53.80
CA VAL A 66 103.74 44.21 -54.63
C VAL A 66 102.71 43.24 -55.19
N ASN A 67 101.45 43.41 -54.80
CA ASN A 67 100.35 42.56 -55.26
C ASN A 67 99.99 42.89 -56.73
N SER A 68 99.23 42.00 -57.38
CA SER A 68 98.60 42.17 -58.70
C SER A 68 97.85 43.50 -58.89
N ARG A 69 97.35 44.12 -57.81
CA ARG A 69 96.71 45.44 -57.83
C ARG A 69 97.69 46.62 -57.72
N HIS A 70 98.99 46.38 -57.88
CA HIS A 70 100.08 47.34 -57.67
C HIS A 70 100.12 47.98 -56.27
N GLN A 71 99.51 47.34 -55.28
CA GLN A 71 99.57 47.76 -53.88
C GLN A 71 100.82 47.18 -53.24
N ARG A 72 101.65 48.04 -52.65
CA ARG A 72 102.79 47.64 -51.83
C ARG A 72 102.28 47.19 -50.45
N VAL A 73 102.58 45.94 -50.11
CA VAL A 73 102.22 45.31 -48.84
C VAL A 73 103.50 44.77 -48.22
N ILE A 74 103.79 45.20 -47.00
CA ILE A 74 104.87 44.63 -46.21
C ILE A 74 104.25 43.65 -45.23
N VAL A 75 104.73 42.42 -45.25
CA VAL A 75 104.26 41.35 -44.39
C VAL A 75 105.45 40.86 -43.58
N GLY A 76 105.34 40.80 -42.26
CA GLY A 76 106.51 40.47 -41.45
C GLY A 76 106.20 39.95 -40.08
N VAL A 77 107.28 39.56 -39.40
CA VAL A 77 107.25 38.99 -38.06
C VAL A 77 108.28 39.69 -37.19
N ARG A 78 107.87 40.06 -35.98
CA ARG A 78 108.80 40.42 -34.92
C ARG A 78 109.27 39.15 -34.24
N LEU A 79 110.58 38.97 -34.16
CA LEU A 79 111.27 37.89 -33.49
C LEU A 79 112.00 38.44 -32.26
N GLN A 80 111.78 37.86 -31.09
CA GLN A 80 112.50 38.27 -29.87
C GLN A 80 112.93 37.05 -29.07
N GLN A 81 114.19 37.02 -28.62
CA GLN A 81 114.68 35.99 -27.71
C GLN A 81 114.07 36.20 -26.32
N VAL A 82 113.47 35.15 -25.75
CA VAL A 82 112.87 35.22 -24.42
C VAL A 82 113.96 34.98 -23.36
N ALA A 83 114.30 36.02 -22.60
CA ALA A 83 115.30 35.90 -21.54
C ALA A 83 114.88 34.86 -20.47
N GLY A 84 115.82 34.02 -20.03
CA GLY A 84 115.60 33.08 -18.91
C GLY A 84 114.85 31.78 -19.23
N ARG A 85 114.49 31.51 -20.50
CA ARG A 85 113.96 30.20 -20.93
C ARG A 85 114.81 29.63 -22.05
N ASP A 86 115.26 28.39 -21.87
CA ASP A 86 116.21 27.75 -22.77
C ASP A 86 115.69 27.70 -24.23
N ARG A 87 116.33 28.51 -25.09
CA ARG A 87 116.20 28.54 -26.56
C ARG A 87 114.80 28.82 -27.14
N LYS A 88 113.91 29.52 -26.43
CA LYS A 88 112.58 29.91 -26.93
C LYS A 88 112.59 31.29 -27.61
N VAL A 89 111.88 31.40 -28.74
CA VAL A 89 111.70 32.65 -29.51
C VAL A 89 110.23 33.06 -29.48
N ASP A 90 109.95 34.34 -29.23
CA ASP A 90 108.63 34.96 -29.41
C ASP A 90 108.47 35.43 -30.86
N ILE A 91 107.37 35.06 -31.51
CA ILE A 91 107.06 35.46 -32.89
C ILE A 91 105.71 36.17 -32.90
N LYS A 92 105.69 37.43 -33.36
CA LYS A 92 104.46 38.20 -33.54
C LYS A 92 104.33 38.67 -34.99
N PRO A 93 103.37 38.14 -35.76
CA PRO A 93 103.11 38.57 -37.13
C PRO A 93 102.42 39.93 -37.20
N PHE A 94 102.77 40.72 -38.21
CA PHE A 94 102.16 42.00 -38.52
C PHE A 94 102.17 42.27 -40.03
N THR A 95 101.33 43.19 -40.47
CA THR A 95 101.29 43.69 -41.84
C THR A 95 101.24 45.21 -41.87
N ILE A 96 101.87 45.80 -42.87
CA ILE A 96 101.85 47.23 -43.17
C ILE A 96 101.36 47.38 -44.61
N GLN A 97 100.30 48.15 -44.81
CA GLN A 97 99.72 48.43 -46.13
C GLN A 97 99.83 49.91 -46.45
N GLY A 98 100.04 50.24 -47.73
CA GLY A 98 99.99 51.63 -48.19
C GLY A 98 101.29 52.41 -48.02
N LEU A 99 102.41 51.72 -47.81
CA LEU A 99 103.70 52.39 -47.66
C LEU A 99 104.18 53.00 -49.00
N PRO A 100 104.59 54.28 -49.05
CA PRO A 100 105.17 54.90 -50.23
C PRO A 100 106.42 54.17 -50.73
N THR A 101 106.59 54.05 -52.05
CA THR A 101 107.72 53.34 -52.68
C THR A 101 109.09 53.96 -52.38
N ALA A 102 109.12 55.24 -51.98
CA ALA A 102 110.35 55.96 -51.65
C ALA A 102 111.03 55.47 -50.36
N ILE A 103 110.25 54.94 -49.41
CA ILE A 103 110.76 54.56 -48.09
C ILE A 103 111.23 53.10 -48.13
N GLN A 104 112.46 52.87 -47.67
CA GLN A 104 112.98 51.51 -47.57
C GLN A 104 112.47 50.81 -46.31
N PRO A 105 112.18 49.49 -46.35
CA PRO A 105 111.72 48.77 -45.16
C PRO A 105 112.69 48.86 -43.98
N THR A 106 114.00 48.98 -44.24
CA THR A 106 115.04 49.12 -43.21
C THR A 106 114.93 50.44 -42.43
N GLU A 107 114.58 51.53 -43.11
CA GLU A 107 114.46 52.87 -42.50
C GLU A 107 113.27 52.96 -41.55
N ILE A 108 112.21 52.20 -41.82
CA ILE A 108 111.01 52.18 -40.96
C ILE A 108 111.25 51.38 -39.69
N LEU A 109 112.06 50.32 -39.78
CA LEU A 109 112.31 49.42 -38.65
C LEU A 109 113.42 49.92 -37.72
N THR A 110 114.20 50.91 -38.15
CA THR A 110 115.35 51.44 -37.40
C THR A 110 115.26 52.94 -37.20
N GLN A 111 115.66 53.40 -36.01
CA GLN A 111 115.85 54.81 -35.70
C GLN A 111 117.35 55.08 -35.55
N THR A 112 117.86 56.06 -36.28
CA THR A 112 119.25 56.52 -36.13
C THR A 112 119.37 57.38 -34.87
N VAL A 113 120.11 56.89 -33.88
CA VAL A 113 120.41 57.63 -32.64
C VAL A 113 121.85 58.14 -32.76
N GLY A 114 122.00 59.33 -33.34
CA GLY A 114 123.30 59.91 -33.74
C GLY A 114 123.89 59.29 -35.02
N ASP A 115 124.99 59.86 -35.52
CA ASP A 115 125.60 59.52 -36.83
C ASP A 115 126.18 58.09 -36.93
N ARG A 116 126.27 57.32 -35.83
CA ARG A 116 126.99 56.03 -35.81
C ARG A 116 126.25 54.83 -35.19
N GLN A 117 125.05 54.99 -34.63
CA GLN A 117 124.29 53.86 -34.09
C GLN A 117 122.82 53.86 -34.54
N ALA A 118 122.38 52.73 -35.11
CA ALA A 118 120.99 52.47 -35.44
C ALA A 118 120.35 51.59 -34.36
N ARG A 119 119.22 52.03 -33.80
CA ARG A 119 118.40 51.31 -32.83
C ARG A 119 117.20 50.69 -33.53
N VAL A 120 116.91 49.41 -33.28
CA VAL A 120 115.73 48.73 -33.83
C VAL A 120 114.50 49.08 -32.98
N LEU A 121 113.41 49.48 -33.62
CA LEU A 121 112.16 49.90 -32.96
C LEU A 121 111.37 48.70 -32.42
N SER A 122 110.70 48.86 -31.29
CA SER A 122 109.72 47.90 -30.79
C SER A 122 108.42 47.93 -31.62
N LEU A 123 107.55 46.92 -31.50
CA LEU A 123 106.28 46.89 -32.25
C LEU A 123 105.35 48.06 -31.90
N GLN A 124 105.43 48.58 -30.67
CA GLN A 124 104.63 49.72 -30.24
C GLN A 124 105.16 51.00 -30.89
N GLU A 125 106.47 51.26 -30.79
CA GLU A 125 107.10 52.41 -31.45
C GLU A 125 106.94 52.35 -32.98
N LEU A 126 107.01 51.14 -33.57
CA LEU A 126 106.76 50.92 -35.00
C LEU A 126 105.32 51.29 -35.36
N LYS A 127 104.33 50.83 -34.58
CA LYS A 127 102.92 51.17 -34.79
C LYS A 127 102.73 52.69 -34.76
N ASP A 128 103.27 53.37 -33.75
CA ASP A 128 103.13 54.81 -33.59
C ASP A 128 103.80 55.58 -34.74
N SER A 129 104.99 55.14 -35.19
CA SER A 129 105.70 55.73 -36.33
C SER A 129 104.98 55.55 -37.67
N VAL A 130 104.28 54.43 -37.84
CA VAL A 130 103.56 54.08 -39.06
C VAL A 130 102.19 54.77 -39.10
N GLU A 131 101.49 54.87 -37.97
CA GLU A 131 100.22 55.60 -37.85
C GLU A 131 100.39 57.11 -38.02
N ALA A 132 101.58 57.67 -37.75
CA ALA A 132 101.90 59.07 -38.04
C ALA A 132 101.97 59.37 -39.55
N MET A 133 102.13 58.36 -40.41
CA MET A 133 102.15 58.52 -41.87
C MET A 133 100.75 58.36 -42.46
N GLU A 134 100.31 59.36 -43.23
CA GLU A 134 98.97 59.37 -43.82
C GLU A 134 98.78 58.22 -44.83
N GLY A 135 97.70 57.45 -44.67
CA GLY A 135 97.32 56.37 -45.58
C GLY A 135 97.99 55.01 -45.31
N VAL A 136 98.86 54.89 -44.31
CA VAL A 136 99.51 53.62 -43.96
C VAL A 136 98.71 52.88 -42.88
N GLN A 137 98.38 51.61 -43.12
CA GLN A 137 97.67 50.77 -42.14
C GLN A 137 98.62 49.75 -41.52
N PHE A 138 98.77 49.80 -40.20
CA PHE A 138 99.48 48.78 -39.42
C PHE A 138 98.47 47.81 -38.77
N LYS A 139 98.64 46.50 -38.98
CA LYS A 139 97.83 45.46 -38.32
C LYS A 139 98.72 44.40 -37.69
N GLN A 140 98.50 44.14 -36.40
CA GLN A 140 99.16 43.07 -35.66
C GLN A 140 98.20 41.89 -35.50
N PHE A 141 98.71 40.66 -35.62
CA PHE A 141 97.92 39.44 -35.49
C PHE A 141 98.31 38.65 -34.25
N ASN A 142 97.30 38.23 -33.48
CA ASN A 142 97.46 37.27 -32.40
C ASN A 142 97.28 35.82 -32.89
N SER A 143 96.48 35.62 -33.95
CA SER A 143 96.28 34.32 -34.58
C SER A 143 97.01 34.23 -35.92
N ILE A 144 97.69 33.10 -36.12
CA ILE A 144 98.34 32.76 -37.40
C ILE A 144 97.28 32.59 -38.49
N THR A 145 96.08 32.11 -38.18
CA THR A 145 95.01 31.93 -39.19
C THR A 145 94.62 33.25 -39.83
N ASP A 146 94.54 34.31 -39.04
CA ASP A 146 94.08 35.62 -39.48
C ASP A 146 95.17 36.36 -40.26
N TYR A 147 96.43 36.12 -39.88
CA TYR A 147 97.58 36.55 -40.66
C TYR A 147 97.58 35.91 -42.06
N HIS A 148 97.36 34.58 -42.14
CA HIS A 148 97.34 33.86 -43.41
C HIS A 148 96.09 34.16 -44.24
N SER A 149 94.94 34.42 -43.63
CA SER A 149 93.72 34.82 -44.35
C SER A 149 93.92 36.18 -45.01
N LEU A 150 94.47 37.17 -44.29
CA LEU A 150 94.79 38.46 -44.86
C LEU A 150 95.85 38.33 -45.97
N MET A 151 96.91 37.54 -45.77
CA MET A 151 97.91 37.30 -46.82
C MET A 151 97.29 36.67 -48.07
N PHE A 152 96.30 35.78 -47.93
CA PHE A 152 95.59 35.19 -49.06
C PHE A 152 94.71 36.22 -49.77
N ASP A 153 93.95 37.03 -49.03
CA ASP A 153 93.07 38.06 -49.60
C ASP A 153 93.87 39.17 -50.31
N LEU A 154 95.07 39.46 -49.80
CA LEU A 154 96.05 40.36 -50.43
C LEU A 154 96.90 39.67 -51.51
N GLY A 155 96.61 38.43 -51.88
CA GLY A 155 97.30 37.74 -53.00
C GLY A 155 98.78 37.41 -52.75
N VAL A 156 99.24 37.40 -51.50
CA VAL A 156 100.64 37.06 -51.13
C VAL A 156 100.86 35.54 -51.10
N ILE A 157 99.84 34.77 -50.71
CA ILE A 157 99.91 33.29 -50.63
C ILE A 157 98.92 32.66 -51.63
N PRO A 158 99.29 31.56 -52.33
CA PRO A 158 98.46 30.95 -53.37
C PRO A 158 97.32 30.05 -52.84
N ARG A 159 97.36 29.60 -51.58
CA ARG A 159 96.38 28.69 -50.98
C ARG A 159 95.82 29.25 -49.66
N ARG A 160 94.54 29.03 -49.39
CA ARG A 160 93.92 29.35 -48.11
C ARG A 160 94.39 28.38 -47.03
N LEU A 161 95.04 28.90 -45.99
CA LEU A 161 95.61 28.11 -44.90
C LEU A 161 94.73 28.21 -43.66
N ARG A 162 93.57 27.54 -43.70
CA ARG A 162 92.58 27.58 -42.61
C ARG A 162 92.99 26.70 -41.43
N THR A 163 93.46 25.49 -41.72
CA THR A 163 93.78 24.50 -40.69
C THR A 163 95.29 24.36 -40.47
N ALA A 164 95.68 23.79 -39.33
CA ALA A 164 97.07 23.41 -39.08
C ALA A 164 97.59 22.40 -40.12
N SER A 165 96.73 21.49 -40.60
CA SER A 165 97.06 20.54 -41.66
C SER A 165 97.43 21.25 -42.97
N ASP A 166 96.66 22.26 -43.36
CA ASP A 166 96.98 23.08 -44.54
C ASP A 166 98.33 23.79 -44.38
N ARG A 167 98.61 24.35 -43.19
CA ARG A 167 99.90 24.98 -42.89
C ARG A 167 101.06 23.98 -42.94
N SER A 168 100.87 22.77 -42.41
CA SER A 168 101.87 21.70 -42.50
C SER A 168 102.15 21.28 -43.94
N LYS A 169 101.10 21.13 -44.75
CA LYS A 169 101.23 20.83 -46.19
C LYS A 169 102.00 21.93 -46.91
N PHE A 170 101.66 23.19 -46.66
CA PHE A 170 102.34 24.34 -47.26
C PHE A 170 103.80 24.46 -46.80
N TYR A 171 104.07 24.32 -45.50
CA TYR A 171 105.44 24.31 -44.96
C TYR A 171 106.29 23.20 -45.58
N ARG A 172 105.78 21.97 -45.68
CA ARG A 172 106.51 20.84 -46.28
C ARG A 172 106.83 21.06 -47.75
N LEU A 173 105.98 21.77 -48.49
CA LEU A 173 106.25 22.16 -49.88
C LEU A 173 107.42 23.13 -49.95
N ILE A 174 107.42 24.15 -49.10
CA ILE A 174 108.53 25.12 -49.00
C ILE A 174 109.81 24.42 -48.54
N GLU A 175 109.73 23.56 -47.52
CA GLU A 175 110.85 22.77 -47.01
C GLU A 175 111.49 21.89 -48.10
N ALA A 176 110.67 21.20 -48.90
CA ALA A 176 111.14 20.41 -50.04
C ALA A 176 111.86 21.28 -51.08
N SER A 177 111.37 22.49 -51.34
CA SER A 177 112.02 23.43 -52.26
C SER A 177 113.36 23.97 -51.72
N LEU A 178 113.49 24.11 -50.39
CA LEU A 178 114.69 24.63 -49.75
C LEU A 178 115.83 23.62 -49.68
N TYR A 179 115.52 22.38 -49.29
CA TYR A 179 116.52 21.33 -49.19
C TYR A 179 116.83 20.69 -50.55
N GLY A 180 115.92 20.83 -51.51
CA GLY A 180 116.03 20.19 -52.81
C GLY A 180 115.71 18.69 -52.74
N GLY A 181 115.34 18.12 -53.87
CA GLY A 181 115.00 16.70 -54.00
C GLY A 181 113.51 16.36 -53.83
N ILE A 182 113.19 15.08 -53.96
CA ILE A 182 111.81 14.57 -53.88
C ILE A 182 111.46 14.33 -52.42
N SER A 183 110.52 15.13 -51.88
CA SER A 183 110.03 14.93 -50.52
C SER A 183 109.16 13.67 -50.42
N SER A 184 109.59 12.70 -49.60
CA SER A 184 108.85 11.45 -49.33
C SER A 184 107.48 11.70 -48.68
N ALA A 185 107.34 12.79 -47.92
CA ALA A 185 106.08 13.17 -47.30
C ALA A 185 105.05 13.65 -48.35
N ILE A 186 105.51 14.33 -49.40
CA ILE A 186 104.66 14.79 -50.49
C ILE A 186 104.28 13.61 -51.39
N THR A 187 105.23 12.74 -51.76
CA THR A 187 104.94 11.58 -52.64
C THR A 187 103.93 10.62 -52.03
N ARG A 188 103.98 10.35 -50.72
CA ARG A 188 103.03 9.47 -50.04
C ARG A 188 101.58 9.99 -50.07
N SER A 189 101.39 11.30 -50.15
CA SER A 189 100.09 11.95 -50.07
C SER A 189 99.82 12.89 -51.25
N LEU A 190 100.30 12.54 -52.45
CA LEU A 190 100.13 13.34 -53.69
C LEU A 190 98.68 13.77 -53.95
N ARG A 191 97.73 12.88 -53.67
CA ARG A 191 96.28 13.14 -53.79
C ARG A 191 95.88 14.44 -53.08
N ASP A 192 96.37 14.63 -51.85
CA ASP A 192 96.02 15.74 -50.98
C ASP A 192 96.63 17.08 -51.41
N TYR A 193 97.68 17.05 -52.23
CA TYR A 193 98.33 18.24 -52.77
C TYR A 193 97.76 18.62 -54.14
N LEU A 194 97.28 17.65 -54.92
CA LEU A 194 96.88 17.83 -56.32
C LEU A 194 95.37 17.91 -56.53
N LEU A 195 94.57 17.12 -55.82
CA LEU A 195 93.13 17.06 -56.05
C LEU A 195 92.39 18.03 -55.13
N PRO A 196 91.58 18.96 -55.68
CA PRO A 196 90.69 19.78 -54.88
C PRO A 196 89.52 18.95 -54.34
N GLU A 197 89.15 19.17 -53.08
CA GLU A 197 87.96 18.56 -52.49
C GLU A 197 86.69 19.33 -52.95
N ASN A 198 85.90 18.71 -53.83
CA ASN A 198 84.62 19.27 -54.29
C ASN A 198 83.49 18.92 -53.31
N SER A 199 83.22 19.81 -52.35
CA SER A 199 82.14 19.64 -51.37
C SER A 199 80.73 19.57 -51.99
N GLY A 200 80.55 20.12 -53.19
CA GLY A 200 79.27 20.11 -53.90
C GLY A 200 78.79 18.71 -54.29
N VAL A 201 79.70 17.80 -54.64
CA VAL A 201 79.34 16.43 -55.03
C VAL A 201 78.73 15.68 -53.85
N ARG A 202 79.36 15.78 -52.67
CA ARG A 202 78.85 15.12 -51.46
C ARG A 202 77.45 15.61 -51.08
N LYS A 203 77.21 16.92 -51.19
CA LYS A 203 75.89 17.52 -50.91
C LYS A 203 74.83 17.04 -51.90
N ALA A 204 75.13 17.05 -53.20
CA ALA A 204 74.19 16.61 -54.24
C ALA A 204 73.76 15.13 -54.07
N PHE A 205 74.67 14.25 -53.67
CA PHE A 205 74.31 12.85 -53.38
C PHE A 205 73.38 12.72 -52.17
N GLN A 206 73.60 13.50 -51.12
CA GLN A 206 72.74 13.49 -49.93
C GLN A 206 71.33 13.99 -50.25
N ASP A 207 71.24 15.08 -51.01
CA ASP A 207 69.95 15.66 -51.42
C ASP A 207 69.16 14.68 -52.32
N MET A 208 69.84 13.98 -53.23
CA MET A 208 69.22 12.96 -54.09
C MET A 208 68.76 11.74 -53.29
N GLU A 209 69.54 11.25 -52.33
CA GLU A 209 69.17 10.10 -51.50
C GLU A 209 67.92 10.41 -50.65
N ALA A 210 67.82 11.63 -50.12
CA ALA A 210 66.65 12.09 -49.39
C ALA A 210 65.39 12.11 -50.28
N ALA A 211 65.50 12.68 -51.48
CA ALA A 211 64.38 12.72 -52.44
C ALA A 211 63.93 11.32 -52.90
N LEU A 212 64.86 10.38 -53.08
CA LEU A 212 64.53 9.00 -53.43
C LEU A 212 63.81 8.26 -52.29
N ARG A 213 64.24 8.46 -51.04
CA ARG A 213 63.53 7.91 -49.87
C ARG A 213 62.11 8.45 -49.77
N GLU A 214 61.94 9.75 -49.93
CA GLU A 214 60.62 10.38 -49.85
C GLU A 214 59.67 9.86 -50.92
N ASN A 215 60.12 9.78 -52.18
CA ASN A 215 59.32 9.19 -53.26
C ASN A 215 58.91 7.74 -52.95
N ARG A 216 59.81 6.93 -52.38
CA ARG A 216 59.47 5.57 -51.98
C ARG A 216 58.38 5.53 -50.90
N MET A 217 58.49 6.36 -49.87
CA MET A 217 57.47 6.46 -48.82
C MET A 217 56.11 6.88 -49.38
N THR A 218 56.09 7.83 -50.32
CA THR A 218 54.83 8.25 -50.97
C THR A 218 54.21 7.14 -51.82
N LEU A 219 55.01 6.36 -52.54
CA LEU A 219 54.51 5.21 -53.31
C LEU A 219 53.94 4.11 -52.39
N GLU A 220 54.59 3.81 -51.28
CA GLU A 220 54.08 2.86 -50.29
C GLU A 220 52.77 3.36 -49.66
N ALA A 221 52.69 4.66 -49.32
CA ALA A 221 51.45 5.27 -48.82
C ALA A 221 50.31 5.20 -49.85
N ILE A 222 50.58 5.50 -51.12
CA ILE A 222 49.58 5.39 -52.19
C ILE A 222 49.09 3.94 -52.30
N ARG A 223 49.99 2.96 -52.26
CA ARG A 223 49.61 1.53 -52.34
C ARG A 223 48.71 1.11 -51.17
N VAL A 224 49.01 1.55 -49.95
CA VAL A 224 48.18 1.29 -48.77
C VAL A 224 46.81 1.95 -48.91
N THR A 225 46.74 3.21 -49.33
CA THR A 225 45.45 3.88 -49.53
C THR A 225 44.60 3.23 -50.63
N GLN A 226 45.22 2.65 -51.66
CA GLN A 226 44.52 1.88 -52.68
C GLN A 226 43.97 0.56 -52.11
N SER A 227 44.76 -0.19 -51.34
CA SER A 227 44.27 -1.41 -50.69
C SER A 227 43.15 -1.13 -49.69
N ASP A 228 43.24 -0.04 -48.94
CA ASP A 228 42.20 0.38 -47.99
C ASP A 228 40.91 0.76 -48.74
N ARG A 229 41.03 1.50 -49.84
CA ARG A 229 39.88 1.83 -50.70
C ARG A 229 39.21 0.59 -51.27
N ASP A 230 39.98 -0.38 -51.74
CA ASP A 230 39.44 -1.63 -52.27
C ASP A 230 38.75 -2.45 -51.17
N LEU A 231 39.34 -2.51 -49.97
CA LEU A 231 38.71 -3.10 -48.79
C LEU A 231 37.37 -2.41 -48.47
N PHE A 232 37.33 -1.08 -48.43
CA PHE A 232 36.08 -0.35 -48.21
C PHE A 232 35.04 -0.63 -49.30
N LYS A 233 35.45 -0.70 -50.56
CA LYS A 233 34.55 -1.02 -51.68
C LYS A 233 33.97 -2.43 -51.51
N HIS A 234 34.80 -3.42 -51.15
CA HIS A 234 34.34 -4.78 -50.87
C HIS A 234 33.40 -4.83 -49.68
N LEU A 235 33.75 -4.18 -48.56
CA LEU A 235 32.91 -4.12 -47.37
C LEU A 235 31.54 -3.49 -47.66
N ILE A 236 31.50 -2.41 -48.43
CA ILE A 236 30.23 -1.78 -48.84
C ILE A 236 29.42 -2.74 -49.71
N SER A 237 30.05 -3.44 -50.66
CA SER A 237 29.36 -4.42 -51.52
C SER A 237 28.82 -5.61 -50.74
N GLU A 238 29.58 -6.13 -49.77
CA GLU A 238 29.16 -7.24 -48.92
C GLU A 238 28.08 -6.80 -47.92
N ALA A 239 28.23 -5.63 -47.29
CA ALA A 239 27.23 -5.08 -46.38
C ALA A 239 25.91 -4.79 -47.09
N THR A 240 25.95 -4.22 -48.30
CA THR A 240 24.73 -4.00 -49.11
C THR A 240 24.07 -5.32 -49.50
N SER A 241 24.86 -6.33 -49.85
CA SER A 241 24.36 -7.68 -50.16
C SER A 241 23.75 -8.36 -48.93
N TYR A 242 24.39 -8.21 -47.75
CA TYR A 242 23.90 -8.73 -46.48
C TYR A 242 22.57 -8.07 -46.08
N VAL A 243 22.50 -6.73 -46.12
CA VAL A 243 21.27 -6.00 -45.81
C VAL A 243 20.15 -6.35 -46.79
N ALA A 244 20.45 -6.52 -48.08
CA ALA A 244 19.47 -6.98 -49.06
C ALA A 244 18.97 -8.40 -48.76
N ALA A 245 19.87 -9.31 -48.40
CA ALA A 245 19.50 -10.68 -48.01
C ALA A 245 18.65 -10.70 -46.73
N ASP A 246 19.01 -9.90 -45.74
CA ASP A 246 18.28 -9.77 -44.49
C ASP A 246 16.88 -9.16 -44.71
N TYR A 247 16.78 -8.12 -45.53
CA TYR A 247 15.49 -7.56 -45.95
C TYR A 247 14.62 -8.60 -46.65
N MET A 248 15.18 -9.38 -47.58
CA MET A 248 14.46 -10.45 -48.27
C MET A 248 14.03 -11.57 -47.32
N ARG A 249 14.88 -11.93 -46.35
CA ARG A 249 14.53 -12.88 -45.30
C ARG A 249 13.35 -12.38 -44.49
N HIS A 250 13.38 -11.15 -43.98
CA HIS A 250 12.28 -10.57 -43.22
C HIS A 250 11.02 -10.34 -44.07
N ALA A 251 11.14 -10.06 -45.35
CA ALA A 251 10.00 -10.02 -46.26
C ALA A 251 9.38 -11.42 -46.44
N ASN A 252 10.19 -12.46 -46.57
CA ASN A 252 9.72 -13.84 -46.66
C ASN A 252 9.12 -14.35 -45.35
N GLU A 253 9.74 -14.07 -44.20
CA GLU A 253 9.18 -14.40 -42.88
C GLU A 253 7.82 -13.72 -42.69
N ARG A 254 7.72 -12.42 -43.01
CA ARG A 254 6.43 -11.70 -43.01
C ARG A 254 5.41 -12.36 -43.95
N ARG A 255 5.82 -12.77 -45.15
CA ARG A 255 4.93 -13.48 -46.08
C ARG A 255 4.44 -14.80 -45.49
N ILE A 256 5.33 -15.61 -44.91
CA ILE A 256 4.99 -16.89 -44.26
C ILE A 256 4.00 -16.65 -43.10
N HIS A 257 4.23 -15.64 -42.27
CA HIS A 257 3.32 -15.30 -41.18
C HIS A 257 1.95 -14.82 -41.69
N LEU A 258 1.92 -13.99 -42.75
CA LEU A 258 0.68 -13.54 -43.37
C LEU A 258 -0.08 -14.71 -44.01
N ASP A 259 0.62 -15.61 -44.72
CA ASP A 259 0.03 -16.82 -45.30
C ASP A 259 -0.56 -17.70 -44.20
N GLY A 260 0.18 -17.92 -43.10
CA GLY A 260 -0.31 -18.64 -41.92
C GLY A 260 -1.56 -17.98 -41.29
N ALA A 261 -1.56 -16.65 -41.15
CA ALA A 261 -2.71 -15.91 -40.65
C ALA A 261 -3.92 -15.98 -41.59
N LEU A 262 -3.71 -15.99 -42.90
CA LEU A 262 -4.77 -16.17 -43.90
C LEU A 262 -5.37 -17.57 -43.85
N VAL A 263 -4.55 -18.61 -43.66
CA VAL A 263 -5.03 -19.98 -43.44
C VAL A 263 -5.88 -20.05 -42.18
N LEU A 264 -5.38 -19.57 -41.04
CA LEU A 264 -6.16 -19.53 -39.80
C LEU A 264 -7.45 -18.71 -39.93
N ARG A 265 -7.42 -17.61 -40.68
CA ARG A 265 -8.63 -16.82 -40.96
C ARG A 265 -9.63 -17.60 -41.81
N ASN A 266 -9.16 -18.32 -42.82
CA ASN A 266 -10.01 -19.17 -43.64
C ASN A 266 -10.61 -20.30 -42.81
N ASP A 267 -9.82 -20.96 -41.97
CA ASP A 267 -10.29 -22.00 -41.06
C ASP A 267 -11.33 -21.46 -40.07
N LEU A 268 -11.10 -20.28 -39.50
CA LEU A 268 -12.09 -19.63 -38.63
C LEU A 268 -13.39 -19.33 -39.39
N LEU A 269 -13.31 -18.85 -40.64
CA LEU A 269 -14.47 -18.57 -41.47
C LEU A 269 -15.22 -19.86 -41.86
N THR A 270 -14.51 -20.95 -42.19
CA THR A 270 -15.13 -22.24 -42.48
C THR A 270 -15.76 -22.83 -41.23
N SER A 271 -15.09 -22.78 -40.07
CA SER A 271 -15.66 -23.18 -38.78
C SER A 271 -16.87 -22.33 -38.39
N ARG A 272 -16.88 -21.02 -38.64
CA ARG A 272 -18.06 -20.17 -38.40
C ARG A 272 -19.22 -20.54 -39.34
N LYS A 273 -18.95 -20.82 -40.60
CA LYS A 273 -19.96 -21.31 -41.55
C LYS A 273 -20.52 -22.66 -41.12
N GLN A 274 -19.65 -23.60 -40.74
CA GLN A 274 -20.04 -24.90 -40.20
C GLN A 274 -20.88 -24.73 -38.93
N LEU A 275 -20.44 -23.91 -37.98
CA LEU A 275 -21.21 -23.62 -36.77
C LEU A 275 -22.58 -23.02 -37.10
N SER A 276 -22.66 -22.09 -38.06
CA SER A 276 -23.95 -21.55 -38.51
C SER A 276 -24.83 -22.61 -39.16
N SER A 277 -24.28 -23.53 -39.96
CA SER A 277 -25.05 -24.63 -40.53
C SER A 277 -25.47 -25.66 -39.47
N GLU A 278 -24.62 -25.96 -38.50
CA GLU A 278 -24.97 -26.85 -37.39
C GLU A 278 -25.99 -26.19 -36.45
N GLN A 279 -25.91 -24.88 -36.21
CA GLN A 279 -26.94 -24.13 -35.48
C GLN A 279 -28.28 -24.20 -36.20
N TYR A 280 -28.30 -24.01 -37.52
CA TYR A 280 -29.52 -24.14 -38.31
C TYR A 280 -30.06 -25.59 -38.25
N ARG A 281 -29.20 -26.60 -38.42
CA ARG A 281 -29.57 -28.02 -38.25
C ARG A 281 -30.06 -28.34 -36.85
N HIS A 282 -29.48 -27.75 -35.80
CA HIS A 282 -29.94 -27.94 -34.43
C HIS A 282 -31.32 -27.32 -34.21
N VAL A 283 -31.60 -26.16 -34.82
CA VAL A 283 -32.94 -25.56 -34.78
C VAL A 283 -33.95 -26.42 -35.54
N GLU A 284 -33.58 -26.92 -36.72
CA GLU A 284 -34.43 -27.87 -37.47
C GLU A 284 -34.63 -29.18 -36.69
N MET A 285 -33.57 -29.79 -36.16
CA MET A 285 -33.66 -31.00 -35.35
C MET A 285 -34.45 -30.78 -34.06
N ALA A 286 -34.34 -29.62 -33.41
CA ALA A 286 -35.15 -29.29 -32.23
C ALA A 286 -36.62 -29.10 -32.60
N ARG A 287 -36.90 -28.54 -33.79
CA ARG A 287 -38.26 -28.43 -34.33
C ARG A 287 -38.83 -29.80 -34.67
N GLU A 288 -38.08 -30.64 -35.39
CA GLU A 288 -38.46 -32.02 -35.70
C GLU A 288 -38.67 -32.82 -34.41
N LEU A 289 -37.79 -32.68 -33.42
CA LEU A 289 -37.95 -33.34 -32.13
C LEU A 289 -39.19 -32.82 -31.38
N ALA A 290 -39.50 -31.52 -31.46
CA ALA A 290 -40.72 -30.96 -30.90
C ALA A 290 -41.97 -31.52 -31.61
N GLU A 291 -41.97 -31.57 -32.95
CA GLU A 291 -43.05 -32.16 -33.76
C GLU A 291 -43.22 -33.66 -33.45
N GLN A 292 -42.11 -34.41 -33.35
CA GLN A 292 -42.12 -35.82 -32.97
C GLN A 292 -42.58 -36.02 -31.53
N SER A 293 -42.14 -35.19 -30.58
CA SER A 293 -42.58 -35.25 -29.19
C SER A 293 -44.05 -34.89 -29.04
N GLY A 294 -44.55 -33.94 -29.84
CA GLY A 294 -45.97 -33.61 -29.94
C GLY A 294 -46.77 -34.79 -30.50
N SER A 295 -46.29 -35.38 -31.61
CA SER A 295 -46.92 -36.58 -32.16
C SER A 295 -46.87 -37.77 -31.21
N GLN A 296 -45.81 -37.91 -30.42
CA GLN A 296 -45.66 -38.94 -29.40
C GLN A 296 -46.62 -38.67 -28.25
N SER A 297 -46.76 -37.41 -27.79
CA SER A 297 -47.74 -37.08 -26.75
C SER A 297 -49.17 -37.30 -27.24
N ASP A 298 -49.46 -36.97 -28.50
CA ASP A 298 -50.76 -37.25 -29.11
C ASP A 298 -51.00 -38.76 -29.17
N LEU A 299 -50.02 -39.55 -29.65
CA LEU A 299 -50.09 -41.01 -29.65
C LEU A 299 -50.19 -41.60 -28.23
N GLU A 300 -49.52 -41.02 -27.25
CA GLU A 300 -49.60 -41.43 -25.84
C GLU A 300 -50.97 -41.10 -25.27
N THR A 301 -51.58 -39.96 -25.64
CA THR A 301 -52.95 -39.63 -25.25
C THR A 301 -53.95 -40.57 -25.90
N ASP A 302 -53.77 -40.89 -27.18
CA ASP A 302 -54.60 -41.87 -27.89
C ASP A 302 -54.41 -43.28 -27.32
N TYR A 303 -53.19 -43.66 -26.96
CA TYR A 303 -52.89 -44.94 -26.32
C TYR A 303 -53.51 -45.00 -24.92
N GLN A 304 -53.41 -43.93 -24.13
CA GLN A 304 -54.05 -43.83 -22.82
C GLN A 304 -55.56 -43.89 -22.95
N ALA A 305 -56.16 -43.15 -23.89
CA ALA A 305 -57.59 -43.22 -24.18
C ALA A 305 -58.01 -44.63 -24.62
N ALA A 306 -57.25 -45.28 -25.49
CA ALA A 306 -57.51 -46.66 -25.91
C ALA A 306 -57.33 -47.66 -24.75
N SER A 307 -56.36 -47.45 -23.87
CA SER A 307 -56.15 -48.25 -22.65
C SER A 307 -57.27 -48.03 -21.64
N ASP A 308 -57.74 -46.79 -21.47
CA ASP A 308 -58.89 -46.44 -20.65
C ASP A 308 -60.15 -47.07 -21.22
N HIS A 309 -60.37 -46.99 -22.54
CA HIS A 309 -61.45 -47.68 -23.24
C HIS A 309 -61.36 -49.20 -23.08
N LEU A 310 -60.17 -49.80 -23.21
CA LEU A 310 -59.96 -51.22 -22.98
C LEU A 310 -60.26 -51.58 -21.52
N SER A 311 -59.83 -50.75 -20.56
CA SER A 311 -60.08 -50.95 -19.13
C SER A 311 -61.57 -50.83 -18.81
N LEU A 312 -62.28 -49.90 -19.45
CA LEU A 312 -63.72 -49.74 -19.35
C LEU A 312 -64.44 -50.95 -19.95
N VAL A 313 -64.01 -51.44 -21.12
CA VAL A 313 -64.58 -52.64 -21.74
C VAL A 313 -64.28 -53.89 -20.92
N GLN A 314 -63.07 -54.06 -20.39
CA GLN A 314 -62.73 -55.16 -19.49
C GLN A 314 -63.49 -55.07 -18.18
N THR A 315 -63.69 -53.87 -17.63
CA THR A 315 -64.49 -53.66 -16.43
C THR A 315 -65.96 -53.93 -16.73
N ALA A 316 -66.47 -53.47 -17.86
CA ALA A 316 -67.82 -53.77 -18.33
C ALA A 316 -68.02 -55.28 -18.54
N MET A 317 -67.04 -55.99 -19.11
CA MET A 317 -67.05 -57.44 -19.24
C MET A 317 -67.01 -58.12 -17.88
N ARG A 318 -66.17 -57.68 -16.94
CA ARG A 318 -66.16 -58.21 -15.58
C ARG A 318 -67.46 -57.92 -14.84
N GLN A 319 -68.07 -56.75 -15.05
CA GLN A 319 -69.39 -56.43 -14.50
C GLN A 319 -70.47 -57.28 -15.16
N GLN A 320 -70.37 -57.57 -16.46
CA GLN A 320 -71.26 -58.47 -17.15
C GLN A 320 -71.13 -59.91 -16.61
N GLU A 321 -69.91 -60.44 -16.47
CA GLU A 321 -69.67 -61.74 -15.82
C GLU A 321 -70.15 -61.74 -14.36
N LYS A 322 -70.05 -60.60 -13.66
CA LYS A 322 -70.53 -60.44 -12.29
C LYS A 322 -72.06 -60.39 -12.24
N ILE A 323 -72.71 -59.75 -13.22
CA ILE A 323 -74.16 -59.75 -13.40
C ILE A 323 -74.63 -61.16 -13.71
N GLU A 324 -73.99 -61.89 -14.63
CA GLU A 324 -74.34 -63.29 -14.93
C GLU A 324 -74.16 -64.21 -13.71
N ARG A 325 -73.10 -64.01 -12.92
CA ARG A 325 -72.95 -64.69 -11.62
C ARG A 325 -74.04 -64.29 -10.65
N TYR A 326 -74.39 -63.01 -10.53
CA TYR A 326 -75.47 -62.55 -9.67
C TYR A 326 -76.85 -63.02 -10.15
N GLU A 327 -77.08 -63.17 -11.45
CA GLU A 327 -78.28 -63.77 -12.01
C GLU A 327 -78.35 -65.25 -11.62
N SER A 328 -77.26 -65.99 -11.77
CA SER A 328 -77.17 -67.38 -11.29
C SER A 328 -77.31 -67.50 -9.77
N ASP A 329 -76.70 -66.59 -8.99
CA ASP A 329 -76.80 -66.56 -7.53
C ASP A 329 -78.22 -66.17 -7.12
N LEU A 330 -78.88 -65.27 -7.85
CA LEU A 330 -80.29 -64.91 -7.63
C LEU A 330 -81.20 -66.08 -7.96
N GLU A 331 -80.94 -66.84 -9.02
CA GLU A 331 -81.68 -68.07 -9.34
C GLU A 331 -81.52 -69.12 -8.23
N GLU A 332 -80.28 -69.36 -7.76
CA GLU A 332 -80.01 -70.27 -6.64
C GLU A 332 -80.65 -69.76 -5.34
N LEU A 333 -80.56 -68.46 -5.06
CA LEU A 333 -81.20 -67.85 -3.91
C LEU A 333 -82.71 -67.90 -4.02
N THR A 334 -83.31 -67.71 -5.20
CA THR A 334 -84.77 -67.85 -5.37
C THR A 334 -85.21 -69.27 -5.07
N TYR A 335 -84.46 -70.28 -5.53
CA TYR A 335 -84.74 -71.67 -5.19
C TYR A 335 -84.62 -71.92 -3.67
N ARG A 336 -83.54 -71.43 -3.03
CA ARG A 336 -83.39 -71.53 -1.57
C ARG A 336 -84.46 -70.74 -0.80
N LEU A 337 -84.95 -69.63 -1.34
CA LEU A 337 -86.00 -68.80 -0.74
C LEU A 337 -87.35 -69.48 -0.91
N GLU A 338 -87.59 -70.20 -2.01
CA GLU A 338 -88.73 -71.10 -2.17
C GLU A 338 -88.68 -72.23 -1.13
N GLU A 339 -87.56 -72.94 -0.98
CA GLU A 339 -87.37 -73.95 0.07
C GLU A 339 -87.59 -73.35 1.47
N GLN A 340 -87.04 -72.16 1.75
CA GLN A 340 -87.26 -71.48 3.03
C GLN A 340 -88.70 -71.01 3.21
N ASN A 341 -89.38 -70.56 2.16
CA ASN A 341 -90.79 -70.17 2.22
C ASN A 341 -91.68 -71.37 2.47
N GLU A 342 -91.35 -72.55 1.94
CA GLU A 342 -92.05 -73.79 2.30
C GLU A 342 -91.87 -74.09 3.78
N VAL A 343 -90.64 -74.01 4.32
CA VAL A 343 -90.39 -74.20 5.76
C VAL A 343 -91.08 -73.14 6.62
N VAL A 344 -91.11 -71.88 6.18
CA VAL A 344 -91.82 -70.78 6.88
C VAL A 344 -93.33 -70.99 6.80
N ALA A 345 -93.87 -71.46 5.67
CA ALA A 345 -95.28 -71.79 5.53
C ALA A 345 -95.65 -72.92 6.48
N GLU A 346 -94.88 -74.01 6.52
CA GLU A 346 -95.06 -75.10 7.49
C GLU A 346 -94.97 -74.60 8.94
N ALA A 347 -93.98 -73.76 9.26
CA ALA A 347 -93.85 -73.16 10.59
C ALA A 347 -95.01 -72.21 10.92
N SER A 348 -95.56 -71.49 9.93
CA SER A 348 -96.72 -70.61 10.09
C SER A 348 -98.01 -71.39 10.29
N GLU A 349 -98.18 -72.53 9.62
CA GLU A 349 -99.29 -73.46 9.85
C GLU A 349 -99.21 -74.04 11.25
N LEU A 350 -98.03 -74.52 11.67
CA LEU A 350 -97.80 -74.97 13.05
C LEU A 350 -98.02 -73.83 14.06
N HIS A 351 -97.59 -72.61 13.75
CA HIS A 351 -97.83 -71.46 14.61
C HIS A 351 -99.31 -71.13 14.71
N ALA A 352 -100.06 -71.15 13.61
CA ALA A 352 -101.51 -70.94 13.60
C ALA A 352 -102.23 -72.04 14.40
N GLU A 353 -101.78 -73.31 14.31
CA GLU A 353 -102.29 -74.38 15.18
C GLU A 353 -101.99 -74.10 16.67
N HIS A 354 -100.80 -73.60 16.99
CA HIS A 354 -100.42 -73.25 18.34
C HIS A 354 -101.15 -72.00 18.86
N GLU A 355 -101.35 -70.98 18.03
CA GLU A 355 -102.16 -69.79 18.34
C GLU A 355 -103.61 -70.19 18.57
N ALA A 356 -104.21 -71.01 17.70
CA ALA A 356 -105.57 -71.51 17.92
C ALA A 356 -105.69 -72.32 19.23
N ARG A 357 -104.67 -73.11 19.59
CA ARG A 357 -104.62 -73.78 20.90
C ARG A 357 -104.44 -72.81 22.06
N ALA A 358 -103.65 -71.76 21.89
CA ALA A 358 -103.43 -70.73 22.90
C ALA A 358 -104.70 -69.90 23.10
N GLU A 359 -105.35 -69.44 22.04
CA GLU A 359 -106.65 -68.75 22.07
C GLU A 359 -107.71 -69.62 22.72
N ALA A 360 -107.80 -70.92 22.37
CA ALA A 360 -108.72 -71.83 23.05
C ALA A 360 -108.43 -71.93 24.56
N ALA A 361 -107.16 -72.04 24.94
CA ALA A 361 -106.75 -72.07 26.35
C ALA A 361 -106.99 -70.72 27.05
N GLU A 362 -106.80 -69.58 26.37
CA GLU A 362 -107.10 -68.25 26.90
C GLU A 362 -108.60 -68.06 27.10
N ILE A 363 -109.43 -68.50 26.15
CA ILE A 363 -110.89 -68.51 26.28
C ILE A 363 -111.30 -69.40 27.45
N GLU A 364 -110.74 -70.60 27.59
CA GLU A 364 -111.00 -71.47 28.75
C GLU A 364 -110.58 -70.79 30.06
N VAL A 365 -109.42 -70.13 30.10
CA VAL A 365 -108.95 -69.40 31.28
C VAL A 365 -109.83 -68.18 31.57
N ASP A 366 -110.27 -67.45 30.57
CA ASP A 366 -111.13 -66.27 30.74
C ASP A 366 -112.56 -66.68 31.13
N GLU A 367 -113.06 -67.80 30.63
CA GLU A 367 -114.29 -68.40 31.10
C GLU A 367 -114.16 -68.84 32.56
N LEU A 368 -113.04 -69.47 32.94
CA LEU A 368 -112.74 -69.78 34.34
C LEU A 368 -112.57 -68.53 35.20
N LYS A 369 -111.97 -67.45 34.69
CA LYS A 369 -111.86 -66.15 35.40
C LYS A 369 -113.24 -65.52 35.58
N SER A 370 -114.09 -65.56 34.56
CA SER A 370 -115.47 -65.07 34.64
C SER A 370 -116.24 -65.88 35.69
N GLN A 371 -116.19 -67.21 35.61
CA GLN A 371 -116.82 -68.08 36.59
C GLN A 371 -116.28 -67.81 37.99
N LEU A 372 -114.96 -67.67 38.16
CA LEU A 372 -114.34 -67.36 39.45
C LEU A 372 -114.72 -65.96 39.95
N ALA A 373 -114.83 -64.96 39.08
CA ALA A 373 -115.27 -63.62 39.43
C ALA A 373 -116.73 -63.61 39.88
N ASP A 374 -117.61 -64.35 39.19
CA ASP A 374 -119.01 -64.53 39.58
C ASP A 374 -119.11 -65.27 40.92
N TYR A 375 -118.30 -66.33 41.12
CA TYR A 375 -118.20 -67.04 42.41
C TYR A 375 -117.66 -66.14 43.52
N GLN A 376 -116.66 -65.31 43.25
CA GLN A 376 -116.09 -64.39 44.23
C GLN A 376 -117.07 -63.27 44.57
N GLN A 377 -117.78 -62.71 43.59
CA GLN A 377 -118.82 -61.71 43.84
C GLN A 377 -119.97 -62.32 44.65
N ALA A 378 -120.37 -63.55 44.35
CA ALA A 378 -121.36 -64.27 45.15
C ALA A 378 -120.87 -64.53 46.58
N LEU A 379 -119.60 -64.92 46.75
CA LEU A 379 -118.97 -65.13 48.05
C LEU A 379 -118.88 -63.82 48.86
N ASP A 380 -118.48 -62.72 48.23
CA ASP A 380 -118.38 -61.40 48.86
C ASP A 380 -119.76 -60.91 49.29
N VAL A 381 -120.79 -61.06 48.46
CA VAL A 381 -122.19 -60.77 48.85
C VAL A 381 -122.64 -61.67 50.02
N GLN A 382 -122.28 -62.95 50.00
CA GLN A 382 -122.58 -63.86 51.11
C GLN A 382 -121.85 -63.48 52.40
N GLN A 383 -120.57 -63.13 52.33
CA GLN A 383 -119.77 -62.65 53.47
C GLN A 383 -120.33 -61.35 54.01
N THR A 384 -120.68 -60.40 53.14
CA THR A 384 -121.28 -59.12 53.56
C THR A 384 -122.61 -59.36 54.28
N ARG A 385 -123.47 -60.25 53.74
CA ARG A 385 -124.72 -60.66 54.40
C ARG A 385 -124.48 -61.39 55.72
N ALA A 386 -123.45 -62.24 55.81
CA ALA A 386 -123.10 -62.96 57.03
C ALA A 386 -122.58 -62.02 58.12
N ILE A 387 -121.73 -61.04 57.77
CA ILE A 387 -121.24 -60.01 58.68
C ILE A 387 -122.41 -59.15 59.17
N GLN A 388 -123.30 -58.70 58.28
CA GLN A 388 -124.50 -57.95 58.65
C GLN A 388 -125.42 -58.75 59.58
N TYR A 389 -125.59 -60.05 59.33
CA TYR A 389 -126.39 -60.93 60.18
C TYR A 389 -125.76 -61.12 61.57
N GLN A 390 -124.43 -61.33 61.65
CA GLN A 390 -123.72 -61.39 62.93
C GLN A 390 -123.75 -60.06 63.68
N GLN A 391 -123.61 -58.93 62.99
CA GLN A 391 -123.74 -57.59 63.59
C GLN A 391 -125.15 -57.37 64.13
N ALA A 392 -126.19 -57.81 63.41
CA ALA A 392 -127.57 -57.74 63.87
C ALA A 392 -127.78 -58.62 65.12
N LEU A 393 -127.27 -59.85 65.14
CA LEU A 393 -127.32 -60.72 66.32
C LEU A 393 -126.57 -60.11 67.51
N HIS A 394 -125.35 -59.60 67.31
CA HIS A 394 -124.56 -58.98 68.36
C HIS A 394 -125.15 -57.65 68.85
N ALA A 395 -125.85 -56.89 67.99
CA ALA A 395 -126.62 -55.73 68.41
C ALA A 395 -127.83 -56.13 69.26
N LEU A 396 -128.50 -57.24 68.90
CA LEU A 396 -129.64 -57.78 69.63
C LEU A 396 -129.22 -58.36 70.98
N GLU A 397 -128.10 -59.09 71.05
CA GLU A 397 -127.49 -59.55 72.31
C GLU A 397 -127.05 -58.38 73.19
N ARG A 398 -126.37 -57.37 72.65
CA ARG A 398 -126.03 -56.15 73.40
C ARG A 398 -127.27 -55.43 73.92
N ALA A 399 -128.33 -55.34 73.12
CA ALA A 399 -129.60 -54.75 73.56
C ALA A 399 -130.25 -55.58 74.67
N ARG A 400 -130.18 -56.93 74.61
CA ARG A 400 -130.64 -57.82 75.69
C ARG A 400 -129.87 -57.60 76.99
N GLU A 401 -128.54 -57.48 76.92
CA GLU A 401 -127.70 -57.24 78.10
C GLU A 401 -127.95 -55.86 78.73
N LEU A 402 -127.96 -54.80 77.92
CA LEU A 402 -128.13 -53.42 78.40
C LEU A 402 -129.55 -53.16 78.93
N CYS A 403 -130.57 -53.71 78.26
CA CYS A 403 -131.97 -53.56 78.69
C CYS A 403 -132.41 -54.60 79.74
N GLN A 404 -131.59 -55.63 80.00
CA GLN A 404 -131.86 -56.76 80.91
C GLN A 404 -133.15 -57.55 80.60
N ILE A 405 -133.50 -57.70 79.32
CA ILE A 405 -134.69 -58.44 78.86
C ILE A 405 -134.23 -59.67 78.06
N PRO A 406 -134.35 -60.91 78.59
CA PRO A 406 -133.83 -62.11 77.94
C PRO A 406 -134.58 -62.51 76.66
N ASP A 407 -135.86 -62.17 76.54
CA ASP A 407 -136.72 -62.56 75.42
C ASP A 407 -136.83 -61.51 74.30
N LEU A 408 -135.94 -60.50 74.26
CA LEU A 408 -135.94 -59.49 73.20
C LEU A 408 -135.74 -60.15 71.83
N SER A 409 -136.60 -59.88 70.85
CA SER A 409 -136.51 -60.39 69.48
C SER A 409 -136.66 -59.24 68.47
N SER A 410 -136.30 -59.47 67.20
CA SER A 410 -136.36 -58.42 66.16
C SER A 410 -137.78 -57.92 65.86
N GLN A 411 -138.82 -58.69 66.20
CA GLN A 411 -140.22 -58.29 66.00
C GLN A 411 -140.73 -57.39 67.14
N ASN A 412 -140.17 -57.53 68.35
CA ASN A 412 -140.66 -56.81 69.54
C ASN A 412 -139.78 -55.60 69.91
N SER A 413 -138.67 -55.37 69.20
CA SER A 413 -137.71 -54.31 69.55
C SER A 413 -138.24 -52.89 69.39
N GLU A 414 -139.18 -52.67 68.47
CA GLU A 414 -139.75 -51.33 68.21
C GLU A 414 -140.58 -50.83 69.40
N GLU A 415 -141.41 -51.70 70.00
CA GLU A 415 -142.23 -51.34 71.16
C GLU A 415 -141.38 -51.04 72.41
N TRP A 416 -140.29 -51.79 72.61
CA TRP A 416 -139.35 -51.53 73.72
C TRP A 416 -138.54 -50.25 73.51
N LEU A 417 -138.21 -49.90 72.26
CA LEU A 417 -137.52 -48.65 71.97
C LEU A 417 -138.37 -47.44 72.38
N GLU A 418 -139.65 -47.45 72.06
CA GLU A 418 -140.56 -46.33 72.39
C GLU A 418 -140.68 -46.12 73.90
N THR A 419 -140.69 -47.19 74.68
CA THR A 419 -140.71 -47.10 76.15
C THR A 419 -139.40 -46.57 76.75
N PHE A 420 -138.23 -46.90 76.19
CA PHE A 420 -136.96 -46.31 76.64
C PHE A 420 -136.81 -44.84 76.24
N GLN A 421 -137.26 -44.45 75.04
CA GLN A 421 -137.23 -43.06 74.60
C GLN A 421 -138.05 -42.13 75.50
N SER A 422 -139.22 -42.59 75.95
CA SER A 422 -140.03 -41.85 76.93
C SER A 422 -139.28 -41.61 78.25
N LYS A 423 -138.58 -42.63 78.77
CA LYS A 423 -137.77 -42.49 80.00
C LYS A 423 -136.55 -41.58 79.82
N GLU A 424 -135.91 -41.59 78.65
CA GLU A 424 -134.78 -40.72 78.35
C GLU A 424 -135.20 -39.23 78.30
N GLN A 425 -136.36 -38.94 77.71
CA GLN A 425 -136.92 -37.60 77.66
C GLN A 425 -137.19 -37.06 79.07
N GLU A 426 -137.80 -37.88 79.94
CA GLU A 426 -138.02 -37.49 81.34
C GLU A 426 -136.72 -37.18 82.09
N ALA A 427 -135.63 -37.94 81.85
CA ALA A 427 -134.34 -37.72 82.52
C ALA A 427 -133.59 -36.48 81.99
N THR A 428 -133.66 -36.23 80.67
CA THR A 428 -133.00 -35.07 80.04
C THR A 428 -133.64 -33.75 80.45
N ASP A 429 -134.96 -33.70 80.60
CA ASP A 429 -135.66 -32.51 81.10
C ASP A 429 -135.21 -32.12 82.52
N ILE A 430 -134.97 -33.10 83.39
CA ILE A 430 -134.44 -32.85 84.75
C ILE A 430 -133.01 -32.32 84.69
N LEU A 431 -132.16 -32.85 83.80
CA LEU A 431 -130.75 -32.46 83.68
C LEU A 431 -130.58 -31.04 83.13
N LEU A 432 -131.38 -30.65 82.12
CA LEU A 432 -131.35 -29.32 81.53
C LEU A 432 -131.65 -28.21 82.55
N MET A 433 -132.60 -28.48 83.46
CA MET A 433 -132.96 -27.55 84.53
C MET A 433 -131.81 -27.31 85.52
N LEU A 434 -130.92 -28.29 85.71
CA LEU A 434 -129.75 -28.15 86.58
C LEU A 434 -128.57 -27.47 85.86
N GLU A 435 -128.36 -27.74 84.57
CA GLU A 435 -127.24 -27.20 83.79
C GLU A 435 -127.31 -25.69 83.59
N GLN A 436 -128.52 -25.13 83.39
CA GLN A 436 -128.70 -23.67 83.30
C GLN A 436 -128.24 -22.93 84.56
N LYS A 437 -128.38 -23.55 85.74
CA LYS A 437 -127.90 -22.92 86.99
C LYS A 437 -126.39 -22.96 87.13
N MET A 438 -125.73 -23.96 86.55
CA MET A 438 -124.28 -24.17 86.67
C MET A 438 -123.48 -23.28 85.69
N SER A 439 -123.92 -23.17 84.43
CA SER A 439 -123.20 -22.39 83.40
C SER A 439 -123.06 -20.89 83.74
N VAL A 440 -124.07 -20.31 84.38
CA VAL A 440 -124.04 -18.90 84.82
C VAL A 440 -123.00 -18.69 85.92
N ALA A 441 -122.77 -19.69 86.78
CA ALA A 441 -121.78 -19.61 87.85
C ALA A 441 -120.33 -19.73 87.31
N ASP A 442 -120.07 -20.64 86.36
CA ASP A 442 -118.72 -20.88 85.82
C ASP A 442 -118.19 -19.71 84.96
N ALA A 443 -119.05 -19.06 84.17
CA ALA A 443 -118.64 -17.91 83.35
C ALA A 443 -118.17 -16.72 84.21
N ALA A 444 -118.85 -16.45 85.32
CA ALA A 444 -118.48 -15.38 86.25
C ALA A 444 -117.13 -15.64 86.94
N HIS A 445 -116.80 -16.90 87.24
CA HIS A 445 -115.55 -17.28 87.89
C HIS A 445 -114.34 -17.11 86.96
N SER A 446 -114.43 -17.59 85.71
CA SER A 446 -113.31 -17.56 84.75
C SER A 446 -112.83 -16.15 84.36
N GLN A 447 -113.76 -15.20 84.18
CA GLN A 447 -113.41 -13.83 83.82
C GLN A 447 -112.63 -13.11 84.94
N PHE A 448 -112.96 -13.41 86.21
CA PHE A 448 -112.27 -12.84 87.36
C PHE A 448 -110.82 -13.37 87.47
N GLU A 449 -110.62 -14.68 87.29
CA GLU A 449 -109.30 -15.31 87.39
C GLU A 449 -108.32 -14.76 86.33
N ASN A 450 -108.80 -14.58 85.08
CA ASN A 450 -107.99 -14.06 83.98
C ASN A 450 -107.53 -12.61 84.20
N ALA A 451 -108.43 -11.75 84.67
CA ALA A 451 -108.09 -10.35 84.96
C ALA A 451 -107.07 -10.25 86.09
N TYR A 452 -107.21 -11.06 87.14
CA TYR A 452 -106.27 -11.10 88.27
C TYR A 452 -104.86 -11.53 87.85
N GLN A 453 -104.72 -12.57 87.02
CA GLN A 453 -103.41 -13.04 86.54
C GLN A 453 -102.63 -11.99 85.74
N LEU A 454 -103.31 -11.16 84.94
CA LEU A 454 -102.65 -10.12 84.15
C LEU A 454 -102.04 -9.02 85.03
N VAL A 455 -102.70 -8.66 86.12
CA VAL A 455 -102.21 -7.66 87.07
C VAL A 455 -100.99 -8.17 87.81
N VAL A 456 -101.03 -9.42 88.27
CA VAL A 456 -99.91 -10.06 88.96
C VAL A 456 -98.65 -10.11 88.08
N LYS A 457 -98.81 -10.34 86.76
CA LYS A 457 -97.68 -10.39 85.82
C LYS A 457 -96.96 -9.05 85.63
N ILE A 458 -97.63 -7.91 85.81
CA ILE A 458 -97.06 -6.59 85.47
C ILE A 458 -96.61 -5.81 86.72
N ALA A 459 -97.34 -5.88 87.85
CA ALA A 459 -97.01 -5.15 89.08
C ALA A 459 -96.28 -5.98 90.15
N GLY A 460 -96.20 -7.30 89.97
CA GLY A 460 -95.77 -8.24 91.01
C GLY A 460 -96.96 -8.78 91.83
N GLU A 461 -96.70 -9.49 92.93
CA GLU A 461 -97.76 -10.11 93.74
C GLU A 461 -98.63 -9.06 94.45
N VAL A 462 -99.94 -9.08 94.17
CA VAL A 462 -100.97 -8.19 94.77
C VAL A 462 -102.14 -9.06 95.24
N SER A 463 -102.76 -8.74 96.38
CA SER A 463 -103.91 -9.50 96.89
C SER A 463 -105.14 -9.45 95.97
N ARG A 464 -106.00 -10.49 95.96
CA ARG A 464 -107.27 -10.54 95.17
C ARG A 464 -108.20 -9.35 95.42
N SER A 465 -108.10 -8.71 96.59
CA SER A 465 -108.83 -7.49 96.94
C SER A 465 -108.20 -6.20 96.39
N GLU A 466 -106.88 -6.14 96.22
CA GLU A 466 -106.15 -4.93 95.80
C GLU A 466 -105.82 -4.91 94.29
N ALA A 467 -105.94 -6.07 93.61
CA ALA A 467 -105.61 -6.23 92.20
C ALA A 467 -106.32 -5.24 91.25
N TRP A 468 -107.49 -4.71 91.63
CA TRP A 468 -108.15 -3.69 90.82
C TRP A 468 -107.42 -2.33 90.84
N GLN A 469 -106.81 -1.96 91.97
CA GLN A 469 -106.14 -0.66 92.11
C GLN A 469 -104.78 -0.65 91.38
N THR A 470 -103.99 -1.71 91.51
CA THR A 470 -102.65 -1.83 90.89
C THR A 470 -102.69 -1.94 89.36
N ALA A 471 -103.73 -2.60 88.81
CA ALA A 471 -103.96 -2.64 87.37
C ALA A 471 -104.06 -1.24 86.72
N ARG A 472 -104.59 -0.27 87.49
CA ARG A 472 -104.90 1.07 87.00
C ARG A 472 -103.68 1.99 86.97
N GLU A 473 -102.70 1.79 87.85
CA GLU A 473 -101.44 2.58 87.87
C GLU A 473 -100.53 2.19 86.71
N LEU A 474 -100.38 0.89 86.44
CA LEU A 474 -99.53 0.37 85.36
C LEU A 474 -99.93 0.88 83.96
N LEU A 475 -101.22 1.05 83.70
CA LEU A 475 -101.72 1.59 82.44
C LEU A 475 -101.33 3.07 82.23
N ARG A 476 -100.96 3.80 83.28
CA ARG A 476 -100.57 5.22 83.19
C ARG A 476 -99.12 5.40 82.75
N ASP A 477 -98.20 4.55 83.23
CA ASP A 477 -96.75 4.70 82.99
C ASP A 477 -96.31 4.31 81.57
N TRP A 478 -97.10 3.50 80.87
CA TRP A 478 -96.82 2.98 79.53
C TRP A 478 -96.50 4.08 78.49
N SER A 479 -97.16 5.23 78.55
CA SER A 479 -96.96 6.34 77.59
C SER A 479 -95.56 6.97 77.64
N SER A 480 -94.89 6.94 78.80
CA SER A 480 -93.56 7.53 78.97
C SER A 480 -92.44 6.68 78.34
N GLN A 481 -92.61 5.36 78.33
CA GLN A 481 -91.62 4.41 77.80
C GLN A 481 -91.58 4.41 76.27
N GLN A 482 -92.69 4.69 75.60
CA GLN A 482 -92.75 4.72 74.13
C GLN A 482 -91.94 5.90 73.54
N HIS A 483 -91.86 7.04 74.23
CA HIS A 483 -91.16 8.24 73.75
C HIS A 483 -89.61 8.10 73.78
N GLN A 484 -89.06 7.17 74.57
CA GLN A 484 -87.62 6.92 74.62
C GLN A 484 -87.10 6.09 73.44
N ALA A 485 -87.96 5.26 72.83
CA ALA A 485 -87.58 4.39 71.72
C ALA A 485 -87.35 5.15 70.39
N GLU A 486 -87.98 6.30 70.19
CA GLU A 486 -87.91 7.08 68.94
C GLU A 486 -86.58 7.86 68.74
N ARG A 487 -85.72 7.99 69.78
CA ARG A 487 -84.47 8.77 69.70
C ARG A 487 -83.26 8.03 69.09
N VAL A 488 -83.40 6.75 68.72
CA VAL A 488 -82.27 5.89 68.33
C VAL A 488 -81.74 6.16 66.91
N GLU A 489 -82.61 6.48 65.95
CA GLU A 489 -82.23 6.62 64.54
C GLU A 489 -81.38 7.87 64.21
N PRO A 490 -81.65 9.07 64.79
CA PRO A 490 -80.80 10.26 64.60
C PRO A 490 -79.38 10.11 65.13
N LEU A 491 -79.15 9.25 66.13
CA LEU A 491 -77.82 9.03 66.72
C LEU A 491 -76.92 8.17 65.82
N ARG A 492 -77.47 7.25 65.03
CA ARG A 492 -76.71 6.41 64.09
C ARG A 492 -76.15 7.21 62.91
N MET A 493 -76.91 8.18 62.38
CA MET A 493 -76.46 9.03 61.28
C MET A 493 -75.25 9.89 61.65
N ARG A 494 -75.24 10.50 62.84
CA ARG A 494 -74.11 11.32 63.32
C ARG A 494 -72.82 10.53 63.52
N LEU A 495 -72.91 9.22 63.80
CA LEU A 495 -71.74 8.37 64.03
C LEU A 495 -71.03 8.04 62.71
N SER A 496 -71.80 7.79 61.63
CA SER A 496 -71.23 7.52 60.30
C SER A 496 -70.50 8.72 59.67
N GLU A 497 -70.94 9.95 59.94
CA GLU A 497 -70.31 11.19 59.44
C GLU A 497 -68.95 11.45 60.09
N LEU A 498 -68.79 11.09 61.38
CA LEU A 498 -67.52 11.27 62.10
C LEU A 498 -66.47 10.23 61.68
N GLU A 499 -66.89 9.00 61.35
CA GLU A 499 -65.98 7.96 60.84
C GLU A 499 -65.42 8.27 59.45
N GLY A 500 -66.17 9.02 58.61
CA GLY A 500 -65.69 9.50 57.30
C GLY A 500 -64.54 10.51 57.41
N ARG A 501 -64.69 11.53 58.28
CA ARG A 501 -63.68 12.60 58.46
C ARG A 501 -62.34 12.10 59.03
N LEU A 502 -62.37 11.04 59.83
CA LEU A 502 -61.15 10.47 60.44
C LEU A 502 -60.27 9.74 59.41
N ARG A 503 -60.86 9.14 58.37
CA ARG A 503 -60.11 8.44 57.31
C ARG A 503 -59.35 9.42 56.41
N GLU A 504 -59.98 10.54 56.06
CA GLU A 504 -59.35 11.58 55.22
C GLU A 504 -58.14 12.23 55.90
N GLN A 505 -58.18 12.43 57.23
CA GLN A 505 -57.04 12.95 57.98
C GLN A 505 -55.84 11.99 58.00
N GLN A 506 -56.08 10.68 58.11
CA GLN A 506 -55.00 9.67 58.18
C GLN A 506 -54.30 9.45 56.83
N ASP A 507 -55.00 9.60 55.70
CA ASP A 507 -54.40 9.49 54.38
C ASP A 507 -53.53 10.71 54.03
N ALA A 508 -53.94 11.92 54.46
CA ALA A 508 -53.15 13.15 54.31
C ALA A 508 -51.84 13.10 55.12
N GLU A 509 -51.88 12.62 56.37
CA GLU A 509 -50.67 12.45 57.20
C GLU A 509 -49.66 11.45 56.60
N ARG A 510 -50.14 10.39 55.93
CA ARG A 510 -49.26 9.42 55.25
C ARG A 510 -48.51 10.03 54.07
N GLN A 511 -49.19 10.80 53.22
CA GLN A 511 -48.56 11.43 52.06
C GLN A 511 -47.50 12.45 52.47
N LEU A 512 -47.75 13.19 53.56
CA LEU A 512 -46.80 14.15 54.13
C LEU A 512 -45.54 13.46 54.68
N GLN A 513 -45.70 12.33 55.37
CA GLN A 513 -44.57 11.51 55.85
C GLN A 513 -43.74 10.90 54.71
N GLU A 514 -44.35 10.52 53.59
CA GLU A 514 -43.61 10.03 52.42
C GLU A 514 -42.79 11.12 51.73
N PHE A 515 -43.28 12.37 51.72
CA PHE A 515 -42.54 13.52 51.18
C PHE A 515 -41.31 13.85 52.05
N CYS A 516 -41.48 14.00 53.38
CA CYS A 516 -40.36 14.31 54.29
C CYS A 516 -39.24 13.25 54.25
N LYS A 517 -39.58 11.98 54.05
CA LYS A 517 -38.58 10.90 53.88
C LYS A 517 -37.77 10.99 52.58
N ARG A 518 -38.34 11.53 51.50
CA ARG A 518 -37.68 11.62 50.18
C ARG A 518 -36.82 12.86 50.02
N SER A 519 -37.17 13.98 50.65
CA SER A 519 -36.43 15.25 50.61
C SER A 519 -35.33 15.36 51.68
N GLY A 520 -35.33 14.49 52.70
CA GLY A 520 -34.31 14.48 53.77
C GLY A 520 -34.35 15.71 54.68
N GLN A 521 -35.43 16.47 54.63
CA GLN A 521 -35.74 17.62 55.48
C GLN A 521 -37.08 17.37 56.17
N ASP A 522 -37.16 17.60 57.47
CA ASP A 522 -38.41 17.52 58.23
C ASP A 522 -39.20 18.81 58.03
N VAL A 523 -40.23 18.74 57.19
CA VAL A 523 -41.08 19.88 56.84
C VAL A 523 -42.42 19.70 57.54
N HIS A 524 -42.82 20.70 58.33
CA HIS A 524 -44.13 20.71 58.98
C HIS A 524 -45.23 21.11 57.97
N PRO A 525 -46.49 20.67 58.15
CA PRO A 525 -47.58 20.90 57.20
C PRO A 525 -47.86 22.37 56.88
N GLU A 526 -47.46 23.31 57.74
CA GLU A 526 -47.63 24.76 57.54
C GLU A 526 -46.55 25.38 56.63
N ASP A 527 -45.40 24.72 56.47
CA ASP A 527 -44.23 25.24 55.73
C ASP A 527 -44.10 24.65 54.30
N LEU A 528 -45.02 23.75 53.91
CA LEU A 528 -45.01 23.08 52.60
C LEU A 528 -45.17 24.06 51.42
N ASP A 529 -46.00 25.08 51.57
CA ASP A 529 -46.25 26.09 50.52
C ASP A 529 -45.02 26.98 50.28
N GLU A 530 -44.21 27.24 51.31
CA GLU A 530 -42.96 28.02 51.19
C GLU A 530 -41.85 27.17 50.56
N LEU A 531 -41.71 25.90 50.98
CA LEU A 531 -40.75 24.98 50.38
C LEU A 531 -41.04 24.70 48.90
N GLN A 532 -42.33 24.63 48.52
CA GLN A 532 -42.73 24.44 47.12
C GLN A 532 -42.31 25.65 46.27
N ARG A 533 -42.47 26.88 46.78
CA ARG A 533 -41.99 28.09 46.10
C ARG A 533 -40.46 28.15 46.01
N GLU A 534 -39.73 27.74 47.05
CA GLU A 534 -38.27 27.69 47.02
C GLU A 534 -37.74 26.68 46.00
N LEU A 535 -38.35 25.49 45.92
CA LEU A 535 -37.98 24.47 44.94
C LEU A 535 -38.31 24.91 43.50
N GLU A 536 -39.42 25.63 43.28
CA GLU A 536 -39.74 26.21 41.97
C GLU A 536 -38.70 27.26 41.54
N VAL A 537 -38.28 28.15 42.44
CA VAL A 537 -37.22 29.13 42.16
C VAL A 537 -35.87 28.46 41.88
N GLN A 538 -35.50 27.42 42.63
CA GLN A 538 -34.26 26.66 42.39
C GLN A 538 -34.30 25.89 41.05
N ILE A 539 -35.46 25.38 40.64
CA ILE A 539 -35.64 24.76 39.32
C ILE A 539 -35.49 25.80 38.22
N GLU A 540 -36.07 27.00 38.36
CA GLU A 540 -35.92 28.08 37.38
C GLU A 540 -34.45 28.54 37.28
N GLU A 541 -33.76 28.75 38.40
CA GLU A 541 -32.32 29.11 38.41
C GLU A 541 -31.44 28.03 37.76
N LEU A 542 -31.64 26.75 38.12
CA LEU A 542 -30.88 25.64 37.52
C LEU A 542 -31.19 25.49 36.02
N SER A 543 -32.43 25.70 35.60
CA SER A 543 -32.79 25.70 34.18
C SER A 543 -32.11 26.83 33.41
N GLY A 544 -31.97 28.01 34.02
CA GLY A 544 -31.23 29.15 33.48
C GLY A 544 -29.73 28.88 33.34
N VAL A 545 -29.11 28.25 34.35
CA VAL A 545 -27.68 27.85 34.29
C VAL A 545 -27.43 26.79 33.21
N VAL A 546 -28.36 25.84 33.03
CA VAL A 546 -28.27 24.82 31.96
C VAL A 546 -28.40 25.45 30.57
N SER A 547 -29.26 26.44 30.39
CA SER A 547 -29.38 27.22 29.15
C SER A 547 -28.09 27.99 28.83
N GLN A 548 -27.53 28.72 29.80
CA GLN A 548 -26.28 29.48 29.62
C GLN A 548 -25.07 28.57 29.37
N ALA A 549 -25.01 27.40 30.02
CA ALA A 549 -23.99 26.39 29.75
C ALA A 549 -24.14 25.78 28.35
N GLY A 550 -25.37 25.67 27.84
CA GLY A 550 -25.68 25.30 26.45
C GLY A 550 -25.17 26.33 25.45
N GLU A 551 -25.42 27.62 25.68
CA GLU A 551 -24.95 28.72 24.83
C GLU A 551 -23.42 28.82 24.79
N ARG A 552 -22.74 28.76 25.95
CA ARG A 552 -21.26 28.74 26.02
C ARG A 552 -20.65 27.53 25.32
N ARG A 553 -21.31 26.36 25.35
CA ARG A 553 -20.87 25.18 24.57
C ARG A 553 -21.00 25.40 23.07
N MET A 554 -22.01 26.13 22.64
CA MET A 554 -22.28 26.43 21.23
C MET A 554 -21.31 27.49 20.70
N GLU A 555 -21.01 28.53 21.48
CA GLU A 555 -19.96 29.53 21.17
C GLU A 555 -18.57 28.90 21.09
N MET A 556 -18.18 28.09 22.10
CA MET A 556 -16.87 27.41 22.08
C MET A 556 -16.76 26.41 20.92
N ARG A 557 -17.85 25.79 20.45
CA ARG A 557 -17.86 24.98 19.23
C ARG A 557 -17.67 25.82 17.96
N GLN A 558 -18.31 26.99 17.86
CA GLN A 558 -18.14 27.90 16.73
C GLN A 558 -16.72 28.51 16.69
N GLU A 559 -16.12 28.84 17.85
CA GLU A 559 -14.73 29.26 17.92
C GLU A 559 -13.76 28.15 17.52
N LEU A 560 -14.02 26.91 17.93
CA LEU A 560 -13.20 25.75 17.57
C LEU A 560 -13.27 25.44 16.06
N GLU A 561 -14.44 25.61 15.43
CA GLU A 561 -14.61 25.51 13.98
C GLU A 561 -13.91 26.66 13.22
N ARG A 562 -13.98 27.91 13.72
CA ARG A 562 -13.22 29.04 13.15
C ARG A 562 -11.71 28.85 13.27
N VAL A 563 -11.22 28.37 14.41
CA VAL A 563 -9.80 28.08 14.64
C VAL A 563 -9.33 26.90 13.77
N GLN A 564 -10.12 25.84 13.62
CA GLN A 564 -9.79 24.73 12.71
C GLN A 564 -9.79 25.16 11.23
N ALA A 565 -10.73 26.01 10.80
CA ALA A 565 -10.73 26.59 9.46
C ALA A 565 -9.50 27.48 9.23
N ARG A 566 -9.12 28.30 10.23
CA ARG A 566 -7.93 29.15 10.17
C ARG A 566 -6.62 28.36 10.20
N ILE A 567 -6.54 27.27 10.96
CA ILE A 567 -5.41 26.34 10.96
C ILE A 567 -5.27 25.68 9.59
N ARG A 568 -6.37 25.24 8.95
CA ARG A 568 -6.36 24.67 7.59
C ARG A 568 -5.94 25.68 6.52
N GLU A 569 -6.37 26.95 6.61
CA GLU A 569 -5.88 28.04 5.74
C GLU A 569 -4.38 28.30 5.95
N LEU A 570 -3.90 28.32 7.20
CA LEU A 570 -2.50 28.62 7.53
C LEU A 570 -1.55 27.44 7.22
N THR A 571 -1.99 26.18 7.34
CA THR A 571 -1.21 25.00 6.89
C THR A 571 -1.17 24.87 5.37
N ALA A 572 -2.20 25.33 4.64
CA ALA A 572 -2.18 25.34 3.17
C ALA A 572 -1.33 26.46 2.55
N ARG A 573 -1.03 27.56 3.28
CA ARG A 573 -0.35 28.76 2.73
C ARG A 573 1.13 28.93 3.04
N ALA A 574 1.75 28.14 3.90
CA ALA A 574 3.09 28.49 4.40
C ALA A 574 4.29 27.58 4.08
N PRO A 575 4.25 26.61 3.12
CA PRO A 575 5.46 26.22 2.38
C PRO A 575 6.18 27.40 1.68
N VAL A 576 5.61 28.61 1.74
CA VAL A 576 6.13 29.88 1.23
C VAL A 576 6.75 30.79 2.33
N TRP A 577 6.59 30.49 3.64
CA TRP A 577 7.21 31.28 4.73
C TRP A 577 8.48 30.66 5.34
N LEU A 578 8.77 29.38 5.06
CA LEU A 578 10.10 28.76 5.31
C LEU A 578 11.23 29.37 4.43
N GLY A 579 10.92 30.37 3.58
CA GLY A 579 11.87 31.11 2.75
C GLY A 579 12.17 32.56 3.17
N GLY A 580 11.54 33.13 4.20
CA GLY A 580 11.73 34.56 4.52
C GLY A 580 11.27 34.98 5.92
N ALA A 581 12.15 34.82 6.92
CA ALA A 581 12.17 35.54 8.22
C ALA A 581 13.23 34.87 9.13
N ARG A 582 14.49 34.73 8.69
CA ARG A 582 15.59 35.62 9.14
C ARG A 582 15.12 37.03 9.54
N CYS A 583 15.49 37.44 10.74
CA CYS A 583 15.40 38.77 11.36
C CYS A 583 14.42 38.84 12.55
N VAL A 584 15.01 39.12 13.73
CA VAL A 584 14.41 39.65 14.97
C VAL A 584 13.96 38.62 16.05
N GLU A 585 14.97 38.12 16.79
CA GLU A 585 14.99 37.99 18.26
C GLU A 585 14.60 39.31 18.98
N PRO A 586 14.25 39.39 20.30
CA PRO A 586 14.89 38.62 21.39
C PRO A 586 14.05 38.28 22.66
N THR A 587 14.67 37.43 23.50
CA THR A 587 14.72 37.42 24.99
C THR A 587 13.42 37.24 25.78
N GLU A 588 13.22 36.13 26.51
CA GLU A 588 13.74 35.78 27.85
C GLU A 588 12.48 35.56 28.73
N ARG A 589 12.32 34.66 29.70
CA ARG A 589 13.12 33.72 30.49
C ARG A 589 12.07 32.69 31.00
N ALA A 590 12.31 31.39 30.88
CA ALA A 590 13.08 30.58 31.82
C ALA A 590 12.43 30.42 33.20
N GLU A 591 12.45 29.15 33.64
CA GLU A 591 12.42 28.63 35.02
C GLU A 591 11.04 28.17 35.53
N GLN A 592 10.80 26.84 35.60
CA GLN A 592 11.26 25.84 36.59
C GLN A 592 9.96 25.35 37.28
N ARG A 593 9.68 24.10 37.65
CA ARG A 593 10.36 22.80 37.76
C ARG A 593 9.21 21.80 38.01
N ALA A 594 9.14 20.69 37.27
CA ALA A 594 9.66 19.38 37.67
C ALA A 594 8.76 18.55 38.63
N ALA A 595 8.38 17.38 38.10
CA ALA A 595 8.48 16.04 38.71
C ALA A 595 7.33 15.44 39.54
N GLY A 596 6.82 14.30 39.02
CA GLY A 596 6.40 13.08 39.73
C GLY A 596 4.92 13.01 40.10
N LYS A 597 4.07 12.16 39.54
CA LYS A 597 4.19 10.86 38.87
C LYS A 597 3.17 10.73 37.75
#